data_AF-A0A9Q7R1M8-F1
#
_entry.id   AF-A0A9Q7R1M8-F1
#
_cell.length_a   1.000
_cell.length_b   1.000
_cell.length_c   1.000
_cell.angle_alpha   90.00
_cell.angle_beta   90.00
_cell.angle_gamma   90.00
#
_symmetry.space_group_name_H-M   'P 1'
#
loop_
_entity.id
_entity.type
_entity.pdbx_description
1 polymer ?
#
loop_
_entity_poly.entity_id
_entity_poly.type
_entity_poly.pdbx_seq_one_letter_code
_entity_poly.pdbx_strand_id
1 'polypeptide(L)'
;MDDYLLLLDVCHKDQRAIGLFDFHNGRSVRAYSEHGGLYETLLFCSRRHLGWSEHLRSLAPHPQLPADGPQQGPLRPPLKPRDNLLVQVSEVTLNTPHTRQGWFYKGNGSLLKTDGEPLMIPYHAQSISSQPGVVCVYLVDPFGQLRFVGFSLGHDIHDPLLSHQDASSCAQSRLRQCAIAPALILGELQNSLSLNVRVERQGTPLPQRSYRLDQQNWWAIRKYSQAFLEQHEQFLQPGMVHYVFHSASRRESDLQLQHGDWLDLDCPELELGLSNQVIEEELLHLYPLETQPARASSHGSQPARTRHHY
;
A
#
# COMPACT_ATOMS: atom_id res chain seq x y z
N MET A 1 7.49 10.87 -19.58
CA MET A 1 6.97 10.91 -18.20
C MET A 1 5.67 10.19 -18.24
N ASP A 2 5.52 9.19 -17.38
CA ASP A 2 4.29 8.41 -17.31
C ASP A 2 3.13 9.32 -16.85
N ASP A 3 1.94 9.09 -17.37
CA ASP A 3 0.76 9.93 -17.11
C ASP A 3 0.06 9.55 -15.79
N TYR A 4 0.87 9.32 -14.75
CA TYR A 4 0.41 8.91 -13.44
C TYR A 4 -0.18 10.08 -12.65
N LEU A 5 -1.27 9.79 -11.94
CA LEU A 5 -1.74 10.61 -10.84
C LEU A 5 -1.47 9.86 -9.55
N LEU A 6 -0.68 10.46 -8.67
CA LEU A 6 -0.46 9.98 -7.32
C LEU A 6 -1.44 10.68 -6.38
N LEU A 7 -2.20 9.89 -5.63
CA LEU A 7 -3.28 10.36 -4.77
C LEU A 7 -2.98 10.03 -3.32
N LEU A 8 -3.10 11.02 -2.45
CA LEU A 8 -2.99 10.89 -1.00
C LEU A 8 -4.35 11.15 -0.36
N ASP A 9 -4.70 10.35 0.64
CA ASP A 9 -5.84 10.61 1.52
C ASP A 9 -5.32 11.32 2.78
N VAL A 10 -5.45 12.65 2.78
CA VAL A 10 -4.82 13.53 3.76
C VAL A 10 -5.87 13.96 4.79
N CYS A 11 -5.45 14.20 6.03
CA CYS A 11 -6.30 14.83 7.03
C CYS A 11 -5.77 16.23 7.37
N HIS A 12 -6.66 17.18 7.63
CA HIS A 12 -6.30 18.50 8.16
C HIS A 12 -7.41 18.98 9.08
N LYS A 13 -7.06 19.23 10.35
CA LYS A 13 -8.01 19.65 11.41
C LYS A 13 -9.27 18.78 11.42
N ASP A 14 -9.07 17.45 11.44
CA ASP A 14 -10.11 16.42 11.42
C ASP A 14 -10.98 16.33 10.15
N GLN A 15 -10.70 17.15 9.14
CA GLN A 15 -11.34 17.09 7.83
C GLN A 15 -10.50 16.29 6.85
N ARG A 16 -11.16 15.49 6.00
CA ARG A 16 -10.50 14.76 4.91
C ARG A 16 -10.22 15.71 3.75
N ALA A 17 -9.02 15.61 3.20
CA ALA A 17 -8.58 16.31 2.00
C ALA A 17 -7.91 15.32 1.04
N ILE A 18 -7.72 15.75 -0.20
CA ILE A 18 -7.09 14.95 -1.24
C ILE A 18 -5.78 15.64 -1.60
N GLY A 19 -4.68 14.90 -1.47
CA GLY A 19 -3.41 15.27 -2.08
C GLY A 19 -3.32 14.65 -3.45
N LEU A 20 -2.83 15.41 -4.43
CA LEU A 20 -2.66 14.97 -5.80
C LEU A 20 -1.31 15.45 -6.31
N PHE A 21 -0.55 14.55 -6.91
CA PHE A 21 0.63 14.87 -7.68
C PHE A 21 0.48 14.29 -9.09
N ASP A 22 0.71 15.16 -10.08
CA ASP A 22 0.51 14.86 -11.49
C ASP A 22 1.87 14.74 -12.20
N PHE A 23 2.26 13.51 -12.56
CA PHE A 23 3.55 13.25 -13.20
C PHE A 23 3.66 13.82 -14.62
N HIS A 24 2.53 14.15 -15.26
CA HIS A 24 2.54 14.69 -16.62
C HIS A 24 3.04 16.14 -16.66
N ASN A 25 2.65 16.95 -15.67
CA ASN A 25 2.93 18.40 -15.63
C ASN A 25 3.63 18.85 -14.34
N GLY A 26 3.95 17.93 -13.42
CA GLY A 26 4.59 18.23 -12.14
C GLY A 26 3.71 18.99 -11.14
N ARG A 27 2.41 19.12 -11.41
CA ARG A 27 1.49 19.90 -10.57
C ARG A 27 1.17 19.11 -9.31
N SER A 28 1.40 19.73 -8.16
CA SER A 28 0.98 19.24 -6.86
C SER A 28 -0.18 20.08 -6.32
N VAL A 29 -1.22 19.42 -5.81
CA VAL A 29 -2.43 20.04 -5.29
C VAL A 29 -2.82 19.36 -3.98
N ARG A 30 -3.21 20.15 -2.98
CA ARG A 30 -4.04 19.67 -1.88
C ARG A 30 -5.37 20.40 -1.93
N ALA A 31 -6.45 19.64 -1.95
CA ALA A 31 -7.78 20.17 -2.15
C ALA A 31 -8.76 19.54 -1.16
N TYR A 32 -9.74 20.33 -0.72
CA TYR A 32 -10.97 19.78 -0.22
C TYR A 32 -11.90 19.47 -1.38
N SER A 33 -12.61 18.36 -1.28
CA SER A 33 -13.74 18.06 -2.15
C SER A 33 -15.02 18.37 -1.40
N GLU A 34 -16.03 18.89 -2.10
CA GLU A 34 -17.37 19.11 -1.55
C GLU A 34 -18.03 17.81 -1.08
N HIS A 35 -17.49 16.67 -1.51
CA HIS A 35 -18.01 15.34 -1.20
C HIS A 35 -17.27 14.64 -0.05
N GLY A 36 -16.16 15.20 0.45
CA GLY A 36 -15.38 14.62 1.53
C GLY A 36 -13.96 14.23 1.10
N GLY A 37 -13.49 13.06 1.54
CA GLY A 37 -12.16 12.56 1.22
C GLY A 37 -12.08 11.92 -0.16
N LEU A 38 -10.96 11.23 -0.40
CA LEU A 38 -10.74 10.53 -1.67
C LEU A 38 -11.82 9.48 -1.94
N TYR A 39 -12.17 8.67 -0.93
CA TYR A 39 -13.21 7.64 -1.01
C TYR A 39 -14.57 8.21 -1.44
N GLU A 40 -15.06 9.23 -0.73
CA GLU A 40 -16.36 9.82 -1.02
C GLU A 40 -16.39 10.51 -2.39
N THR A 41 -15.27 11.12 -2.78
CA THR A 41 -15.11 11.77 -4.10
C THR A 41 -15.16 10.77 -5.24
N LEU A 42 -14.48 9.62 -5.14
CA LEU A 42 -14.53 8.60 -6.20
C LEU A 42 -15.92 7.96 -6.29
N LEU A 43 -16.60 7.73 -5.16
CA LEU A 43 -17.99 7.29 -5.17
C LEU A 43 -18.92 8.29 -5.84
N PHE A 44 -18.77 9.59 -5.55
CA PHE A 44 -19.54 10.64 -6.21
C PHE A 44 -19.34 10.59 -7.72
N CYS A 45 -18.07 10.52 -8.18
CA CYS A 45 -17.76 10.41 -9.59
C CYS A 45 -18.44 9.19 -10.23
N SER A 46 -18.37 8.03 -9.57
CA SER A 46 -19.03 6.80 -10.06
C SER A 46 -20.54 6.96 -10.16
N ARG A 47 -21.21 7.57 -9.17
CA ARG A 47 -22.68 7.84 -9.21
C ARG A 47 -23.07 8.76 -10.38
N ARG A 48 -22.18 9.66 -10.78
CA ARG A 48 -22.41 10.67 -11.82
C ARG A 48 -21.81 10.28 -13.17
N HIS A 49 -21.20 9.09 -13.28
CA HIS A 49 -20.47 8.64 -14.46
C HIS A 49 -19.36 9.62 -14.91
N LEU A 50 -18.69 10.26 -13.96
CA LEU A 50 -17.58 11.17 -14.22
C LEU A 50 -16.26 10.39 -14.25
N GLY A 51 -15.35 10.79 -15.15
CA GLY A 51 -13.99 10.25 -15.17
C GLY A 51 -13.20 10.69 -13.93
N TRP A 52 -12.64 9.74 -13.18
CA TRP A 52 -11.88 10.04 -11.96
C TRP A 52 -10.68 10.95 -12.21
N SER A 53 -9.85 10.65 -13.22
CA SER A 53 -8.65 11.44 -13.54
C SER A 53 -9.01 12.89 -13.88
N GLU A 54 -10.00 13.10 -14.76
CA GLU A 54 -10.45 14.43 -15.16
C GLU A 54 -11.01 15.22 -13.97
N HIS A 55 -11.88 14.60 -13.17
CA HIS A 55 -12.45 15.25 -12.00
C HIS A 55 -11.38 15.62 -10.96
N LEU A 56 -10.45 14.71 -10.67
CA LEU A 56 -9.36 14.95 -9.71
C LEU A 56 -8.42 16.07 -10.18
N ARG A 57 -8.07 16.13 -11.47
CA ARG A 57 -7.25 17.22 -12.04
C ARG A 57 -7.95 18.58 -12.02
N SER A 58 -9.29 18.58 -12.01
CA SER A 58 -10.11 19.79 -11.91
C SER A 58 -10.18 20.39 -10.49
N LEU A 59 -9.75 19.65 -9.46
CA LEU A 59 -9.79 20.13 -8.09
C LEU A 59 -8.94 21.39 -7.91
N ALA A 60 -9.52 22.39 -7.24
CA ALA A 60 -8.86 23.64 -6.94
C ALA A 60 -7.97 23.51 -5.69
N PRO A 61 -6.73 24.05 -5.72
CA PRO A 61 -5.87 24.07 -4.54
C PRO A 61 -6.51 24.89 -3.42
N HIS A 62 -6.43 24.39 -2.18
CA HIS A 62 -7.01 25.08 -1.03
C HIS A 62 -5.95 25.98 -0.36
N PRO A 63 -6.20 27.29 -0.15
CA PRO A 63 -5.20 28.23 0.38
C PRO A 63 -4.61 27.86 1.75
N GLN A 64 -5.36 27.14 2.59
CA GLN A 64 -4.90 26.68 3.91
C GLN A 64 -4.16 25.33 3.86
N LEU A 65 -4.08 24.70 2.68
CA LEU A 65 -3.40 23.43 2.44
C LEU A 65 -2.38 23.62 1.31
N PRO A 66 -1.27 24.32 1.56
CA PRO A 66 -0.22 24.43 0.54
C PRO A 66 0.31 23.04 0.18
N ALA A 67 0.55 22.81 -1.10
CA ALA A 67 1.03 21.53 -1.62
C ALA A 67 2.39 21.14 -1.00
N ASP A 68 3.29 22.12 -0.89
CA ASP A 68 4.62 21.98 -0.28
C ASP A 68 4.61 22.16 1.25
N GLY A 69 3.42 22.29 1.84
CA GLY A 69 3.28 22.40 3.29
C GLY A 69 3.66 21.10 4.00
N PRO A 70 4.10 21.17 5.26
CA PRO A 70 4.35 19.98 6.05
C PRO A 70 3.10 19.10 6.07
N GLN A 71 3.31 17.79 6.10
CA GLN A 71 2.20 16.86 6.28
C GLN A 71 1.60 17.06 7.67
N GLN A 72 0.31 17.33 7.74
CA GLN A 72 -0.37 17.60 9.01
C GLN A 72 -1.18 16.38 9.42
N GLY A 73 -0.70 15.65 10.42
CA GLY A 73 -1.35 14.42 10.90
C GLY A 73 -0.88 13.15 10.17
N PRO A 74 -1.33 11.99 10.66
CA PRO A 74 -0.91 10.69 10.13
C PRO A 74 -1.42 10.49 8.71
N LEU A 75 -0.59 9.86 7.87
CA LEU A 75 -1.07 9.32 6.60
C LEU A 75 -2.09 8.22 6.87
N ARG A 76 -2.83 7.87 5.83
CA ARG A 76 -3.83 6.81 5.89
C ARG A 76 -3.65 5.91 4.68
N PRO A 77 -4.02 4.63 4.79
CA PRO A 77 -4.19 3.81 3.61
C PRO A 77 -5.09 4.52 2.60
N PRO A 78 -4.63 4.73 1.35
CA PRO A 78 -5.32 5.57 0.39
C PRO A 78 -6.67 4.94 0.02
N LEU A 79 -7.72 5.76 -0.11
CA LEU A 79 -9.09 5.33 -0.42
C LEU A 79 -9.81 4.57 0.71
N LYS A 80 -9.22 4.43 1.90
CA LYS A 80 -9.84 3.66 2.98
C LYS A 80 -11.09 4.37 3.55
N PRO A 81 -12.29 3.75 3.45
CA PRO A 81 -13.49 4.29 4.08
C PRO A 81 -13.34 4.35 5.60
N ARG A 82 -14.20 5.15 6.23
CA ARG A 82 -14.26 5.24 7.69
C ARG A 82 -14.76 3.95 8.33
N ASP A 83 -15.71 3.28 7.67
CA ASP A 83 -16.25 2.00 8.10
C ASP A 83 -15.39 0.82 7.61
N ASN A 84 -14.84 0.05 8.54
CA ASN A 84 -14.04 -1.13 8.23
C ASN A 84 -14.86 -2.28 7.65
N LEU A 85 -16.19 -2.31 7.82
CA LEU A 85 -17.05 -3.32 7.20
C LEU A 85 -17.06 -3.22 5.67
N LEU A 86 -16.69 -2.05 5.13
CA LEU A 86 -16.53 -1.81 3.70
C LEU A 86 -15.08 -2.00 3.24
N VAL A 87 -14.22 -2.66 4.02
CA VAL A 87 -12.83 -2.91 3.63
C VAL A 87 -12.56 -4.40 3.61
N GLN A 88 -11.86 -4.83 2.57
CA GLN A 88 -11.33 -6.17 2.46
C GLN A 88 -9.84 -6.11 2.16
N VAL A 89 -9.06 -6.87 2.93
CA VAL A 89 -7.63 -7.06 2.67
C VAL A 89 -7.41 -8.53 2.35
N SER A 90 -6.71 -8.78 1.25
CA SER A 90 -6.38 -10.13 0.79
C SER A 90 -5.03 -10.16 0.11
N GLU A 91 -4.49 -11.36 -0.06
CA GLU A 91 -3.26 -11.62 -0.78
C GLU A 91 -3.52 -12.64 -1.90
N VAL A 92 -2.84 -12.47 -3.04
CA VAL A 92 -2.71 -13.52 -4.06
C VAL A 92 -1.25 -13.91 -4.20
N THR A 93 -0.97 -15.19 -3.99
CA THR A 93 0.39 -15.72 -4.16
C THR A 93 0.73 -15.92 -5.64
N LEU A 94 1.98 -15.61 -5.99
CA LEU A 94 2.49 -15.91 -7.33
C LEU A 94 2.68 -17.41 -7.52
N ASN A 95 2.11 -17.94 -8.60
CA ASN A 95 2.19 -19.36 -8.92
C ASN A 95 3.59 -19.87 -9.30
N THR A 96 3.82 -21.15 -9.00
CA THR A 96 4.78 -22.02 -9.69
C THR A 96 4.06 -22.82 -10.79
N PRO A 97 4.78 -23.45 -11.73
CA PRO A 97 4.17 -24.27 -12.79
C PRO A 97 3.28 -25.44 -12.31
N HIS A 98 3.30 -25.77 -11.03
CA HIS A 98 2.66 -26.97 -10.45
C HIS A 98 1.58 -26.67 -9.40
N THR A 99 1.24 -25.39 -9.15
CA THR A 99 0.23 -25.00 -8.15
C THR A 99 -0.79 -24.02 -8.75
N ARG A 100 -2.03 -24.03 -8.26
CA ARG A 100 -3.05 -22.99 -8.58
C ARG A 100 -2.81 -21.78 -7.66
N GLN A 101 -3.12 -20.58 -8.15
CA GLN A 101 -2.90 -19.33 -7.38
C GLN A 101 -3.71 -19.40 -6.10
N GLY A 102 -3.05 -19.19 -4.96
CA GLY A 102 -3.72 -19.13 -3.66
C GLY A 102 -4.24 -17.73 -3.43
N TRP A 103 -5.52 -17.62 -3.06
CA TRP A 103 -6.10 -16.38 -2.56
C TRP A 103 -6.33 -16.52 -1.05
N PHE A 104 -5.87 -15.54 -0.27
CA PHE A 104 -5.95 -15.55 1.18
C PHE A 104 -6.62 -14.29 1.69
N TYR A 105 -7.62 -14.46 2.56
CA TYR A 105 -8.24 -13.34 3.28
C TYR A 105 -7.36 -12.96 4.48
N LYS A 106 -7.11 -11.67 4.66
CA LYS A 106 -6.34 -11.14 5.79
C LYS A 106 -7.21 -10.42 6.82
N GLY A 107 -8.28 -9.75 6.40
CA GLY A 107 -9.15 -9.05 7.33
C GLY A 107 -9.90 -7.86 6.73
N ASN A 108 -10.50 -7.06 7.61
CA ASN A 108 -11.37 -5.94 7.28
C ASN A 108 -10.65 -4.57 7.29
N GLY A 109 -9.36 -4.55 6.98
CA GLY A 109 -8.55 -3.32 6.97
C GLY A 109 -8.10 -2.82 8.34
N SER A 110 -8.50 -3.46 9.45
CA SER A 110 -7.99 -3.10 10.79
C SER A 110 -6.50 -3.45 10.98
N LEU A 111 -6.03 -4.45 10.23
CA LEU A 111 -4.63 -4.91 10.21
C LEU A 111 -3.76 -4.16 9.19
N LEU A 112 -4.37 -3.29 8.37
CA LEU A 112 -3.68 -2.53 7.33
C LEU A 112 -3.06 -1.27 7.94
N LYS A 113 -1.74 -1.21 7.91
CA LYS A 113 -0.92 -0.10 8.35
C LYS A 113 -0.47 0.76 7.19
N THR A 114 -0.03 1.98 7.49
CA THR A 114 0.62 2.87 6.52
C THR A 114 2.00 3.28 7.01
N ASP A 115 2.68 4.12 6.24
CA ASP A 115 4.04 4.59 6.53
C ASP A 115 4.18 5.13 7.95
N GLY A 116 5.24 4.71 8.63
CA GLY A 116 5.57 5.07 10.01
C GLY A 116 4.77 4.36 11.10
N GLU A 117 3.68 3.67 10.77
CA GLU A 117 2.93 2.89 11.78
C GLU A 117 3.68 1.59 12.13
N PRO A 118 3.70 1.16 13.41
CA PRO A 118 4.37 -0.07 13.79
C PRO A 118 3.63 -1.31 13.23
N LEU A 119 4.40 -2.29 12.81
CA LEU A 119 3.94 -3.62 12.43
C LEU A 119 4.05 -4.55 13.64
N MET A 120 2.93 -4.68 14.36
CA MET A 120 2.82 -5.55 15.53
C MET A 120 2.79 -7.02 15.13
N ILE A 121 3.64 -7.81 15.77
CA ILE A 121 3.77 -9.25 15.58
C ILE A 121 3.21 -9.94 16.83
N PRO A 122 2.22 -10.84 16.67
CA PRO A 122 1.59 -11.49 17.79
C PRO A 122 2.50 -12.55 18.41
N TYR A 123 2.33 -12.79 19.71
CA TYR A 123 3.16 -13.71 20.50
C TYR A 123 3.28 -15.16 19.97
N HIS A 124 2.26 -15.62 19.24
CA HIS A 124 2.21 -16.98 18.71
C HIS A 124 2.84 -17.11 17.32
N ALA A 125 3.42 -16.03 16.77
CA ALA A 125 4.21 -16.11 15.55
C ALA A 125 5.51 -16.89 15.82
N GLN A 126 5.81 -17.85 14.95
CA GLN A 126 7.03 -18.66 15.03
C GLN A 126 8.18 -18.01 14.27
N SER A 127 7.86 -17.17 13.28
CA SER A 127 8.81 -16.45 12.46
C SER A 127 8.18 -15.20 11.85
N ILE A 128 9.02 -14.27 11.39
CA ILE A 128 8.59 -12.99 10.84
C ILE A 128 9.29 -12.78 9.50
N SER A 129 8.52 -12.77 8.43
CA SER A 129 9.01 -12.41 7.11
C SER A 129 8.05 -11.47 6.41
N SER A 130 8.57 -10.71 5.46
CA SER A 130 7.79 -9.78 4.65
C SER A 130 7.86 -10.17 3.18
N GLN A 131 6.71 -10.11 2.51
CA GLN A 131 6.59 -10.17 1.07
C GLN A 131 6.36 -8.76 0.52
N PRO A 132 7.41 -8.10 -0.01
CA PRO A 132 7.27 -6.82 -0.68
C PRO A 132 6.53 -7.00 -2.00
N GLY A 133 5.73 -6.03 -2.38
CA GLY A 133 4.95 -6.13 -3.60
C GLY A 133 4.14 -4.90 -3.92
N VAL A 134 3.16 -5.12 -4.78
CA VAL A 134 2.19 -4.10 -5.18
C VAL A 134 0.83 -4.48 -4.61
N VAL A 135 0.09 -3.47 -4.18
CA VAL A 135 -1.27 -3.60 -3.64
C VAL A 135 -2.23 -3.03 -4.67
N CYS A 136 -3.05 -3.88 -5.28
CA CYS A 136 -4.16 -3.42 -6.10
C CYS A 136 -5.26 -2.86 -5.20
N VAL A 137 -5.76 -1.68 -5.55
CA VAL A 137 -6.89 -1.05 -4.86
C VAL A 137 -8.09 -1.06 -5.79
N TYR A 138 -9.16 -1.72 -5.36
CA TYR A 138 -10.44 -1.74 -6.07
C TYR A 138 -11.52 -1.05 -5.25
N LEU A 139 -12.47 -0.43 -5.93
CA LEU A 139 -13.69 0.12 -5.36
C LEU A 139 -14.87 -0.58 -6.03
N VAL A 140 -15.75 -1.19 -5.24
CA VAL A 140 -17.05 -1.59 -5.74
C VAL A 140 -17.90 -0.33 -5.85
N ASP A 141 -18.30 0.00 -7.06
CA ASP A 141 -19.05 1.22 -7.30
C ASP A 141 -20.49 1.13 -6.75
N PRO A 142 -21.24 2.25 -6.71
CA PRO A 142 -22.61 2.28 -6.22
C PRO A 142 -23.58 1.32 -6.92
N PHE A 143 -23.21 0.79 -8.09
CA PHE A 143 -24.01 -0.14 -8.88
C PHE A 143 -23.55 -1.60 -8.72
N GLY A 144 -22.63 -1.87 -7.79
CA GLY A 144 -22.10 -3.21 -7.52
C GLY A 144 -21.01 -3.66 -8.49
N GLN A 145 -20.48 -2.78 -9.34
CA GLN A 145 -19.43 -3.13 -10.27
C GLN A 145 -18.06 -2.94 -9.62
N LEU A 146 -17.21 -3.99 -9.65
CA LEU A 146 -15.83 -3.89 -9.21
C LEU A 146 -15.03 -3.00 -10.17
N ARG A 147 -14.43 -1.93 -9.64
CA ARG A 147 -13.59 -1.00 -10.40
C ARG A 147 -12.16 -1.08 -9.89
N PHE A 148 -11.22 -1.35 -10.78
CA PHE A 148 -9.82 -1.16 -10.48
C PHE A 148 -9.53 0.34 -10.44
N VAL A 149 -9.14 0.85 -9.27
CA VAL A 149 -8.83 2.28 -9.09
C VAL A 149 -7.37 2.54 -9.44
N GLY A 150 -6.49 1.68 -8.96
CA GLY A 150 -5.07 1.82 -9.15
C GLY A 150 -4.28 0.91 -8.23
N PHE A 151 -3.03 1.27 -7.99
CA PHE A 151 -2.14 0.45 -7.20
C PHE A 151 -1.22 1.27 -6.28
N SER A 152 -0.68 0.60 -5.27
CA SER A 152 0.30 1.16 -4.35
C SER A 152 1.39 0.12 -4.06
N LEU A 153 2.38 0.45 -3.23
CA LEU A 153 3.39 -0.50 -2.76
C LEU A 153 3.01 -1.03 -1.40
N GLY A 154 3.48 -2.21 -1.03
CA GLY A 154 3.23 -2.72 0.30
C GLY A 154 4.09 -3.89 0.73
N HIS A 155 4.06 -4.12 2.03
CA HIS A 155 4.67 -5.25 2.70
C HIS A 155 3.58 -6.15 3.28
N ASP A 156 3.60 -7.42 2.88
CA ASP A 156 2.75 -8.43 3.45
C ASP A 156 3.51 -9.29 4.48
N ILE A 157 3.23 -9.09 5.77
CA ILE A 157 3.86 -9.90 6.82
C ILE A 157 3.19 -11.27 6.88
N HIS A 158 4.02 -12.29 7.02
CA HIS A 158 3.60 -13.67 7.18
C HIS A 158 4.61 -14.45 8.05
N ASP A 159 4.23 -15.66 8.41
CA ASP A 159 5.01 -16.59 9.22
C ASP A 159 5.45 -17.81 8.40
N PRO A 160 6.63 -17.76 7.74
CA PRO A 160 7.11 -18.85 6.91
C PRO A 160 7.12 -20.20 7.62
N LEU A 161 7.62 -20.27 8.87
CA LEU A 161 7.72 -21.54 9.61
C LEU A 161 6.36 -22.19 9.82
N LEU A 162 5.32 -21.40 10.14
CA LEU A 162 3.96 -21.91 10.23
C LEU A 162 3.41 -22.29 8.85
N SER A 163 3.75 -21.53 7.81
CA SER A 163 3.17 -21.71 6.47
C SER A 163 3.51 -23.06 5.81
N HIS A 164 4.65 -23.65 6.17
CA HIS A 164 5.16 -24.91 5.59
C HIS A 164 4.57 -26.18 6.22
N GLN A 165 3.77 -26.06 7.28
CA GLN A 165 3.28 -27.23 8.03
C GLN A 165 2.14 -27.94 7.29
N ASP A 166 1.08 -27.21 6.96
CA ASP A 166 -0.06 -27.70 6.18
C ASP A 166 -0.88 -26.53 5.61
N ALA A 167 -1.95 -26.84 4.87
CA ALA A 167 -2.79 -25.83 4.23
C ALA A 167 -3.51 -24.90 5.24
N SER A 168 -3.91 -25.42 6.40
CA SER A 168 -4.58 -24.64 7.44
C SER A 168 -3.60 -23.64 8.07
N SER A 169 -2.41 -24.12 8.39
CA SER A 169 -1.30 -23.35 8.94
C SER A 169 -0.81 -22.30 7.94
N CYS A 170 -0.81 -22.61 6.64
CA CYS A 170 -0.57 -21.63 5.58
C CYS A 170 -1.58 -20.49 5.63
N ALA A 171 -2.88 -20.76 5.71
CA ALA A 171 -3.88 -19.70 5.85
C ALA A 171 -3.69 -18.86 7.12
N GLN A 172 -3.39 -19.51 8.26
CA GLN A 172 -3.15 -18.83 9.53
C GLN A 172 -1.89 -17.96 9.52
N SER A 173 -0.84 -18.40 8.82
CA SER A 173 0.42 -17.67 8.68
C SER A 173 0.25 -16.30 8.01
N ARG A 174 -0.81 -16.13 7.21
CA ARG A 174 -1.15 -14.87 6.54
C ARG A 174 -1.95 -13.91 7.41
N LEU A 175 -2.45 -14.33 8.57
CA LEU A 175 -3.24 -13.46 9.46
C LEU A 175 -2.31 -12.60 10.34
N ARG A 176 -1.62 -11.65 9.69
CA ARG A 176 -0.69 -10.69 10.30
C ARG A 176 -0.95 -9.29 9.77
N GLN A 177 -0.43 -8.27 10.47
CA GLN A 177 -0.46 -6.89 9.98
C GLN A 177 0.27 -6.77 8.64
N CYS A 178 -0.17 -5.87 7.78
CA CYS A 178 0.50 -5.54 6.54
C CYS A 178 0.56 -4.04 6.39
N ALA A 179 1.48 -3.52 5.58
CA ALA A 179 1.63 -2.10 5.35
C ALA A 179 1.45 -1.75 3.86
N ILE A 180 0.84 -0.60 3.61
CA ILE A 180 0.69 -0.01 2.28
C ILE A 180 1.28 1.40 2.27
N ALA A 181 1.97 1.74 1.19
CA ALA A 181 2.43 3.09 0.98
C ALA A 181 1.23 4.06 0.99
N PRO A 182 1.42 5.29 1.47
CA PRO A 182 0.34 6.23 1.73
C PRO A 182 -0.31 6.76 0.44
N ALA A 183 0.32 6.52 -0.71
CA ALA A 183 -0.11 7.02 -1.99
C ALA A 183 -0.68 5.93 -2.91
N LEU A 184 -1.74 6.29 -3.64
CA LEU A 184 -2.35 5.48 -4.68
C LEU A 184 -1.98 6.05 -6.04
N ILE A 185 -1.36 5.24 -6.89
CA ILE A 185 -1.16 5.55 -8.30
C ILE A 185 -2.44 5.19 -9.04
N LEU A 186 -3.14 6.19 -9.59
CA LEU A 186 -4.39 6.00 -10.32
C LEU A 186 -4.14 5.30 -11.65
N GLY A 187 -4.92 4.26 -11.94
CA GLY A 187 -4.88 3.53 -13.20
C GLY A 187 -3.92 2.34 -13.22
N GLU A 188 -3.55 1.90 -14.43
CA GLU A 188 -2.78 0.68 -14.68
C GLU A 188 -1.27 0.91 -14.64
N LEU A 189 -0.52 -0.12 -14.25
CA LEU A 189 0.93 -0.13 -14.37
C LEU A 189 1.36 -0.07 -15.85
N GLN A 190 2.22 0.91 -16.18
CA GLN A 190 2.67 1.23 -17.53
C GLN A 190 4.09 0.76 -17.80
N ASN A 191 4.89 0.55 -16.75
CA ASN A 191 6.28 0.11 -16.85
C ASN A 191 6.61 -0.90 -15.75
N SER A 192 7.58 -1.75 -16.02
CA SER A 192 8.14 -2.65 -15.00
C SER A 192 8.79 -1.85 -13.87
N LEU A 193 8.68 -2.34 -12.63
CA LEU A 193 9.15 -1.65 -11.43
C LEU A 193 10.32 -2.38 -10.77
N SER A 194 11.16 -1.61 -10.08
CA SER A 194 12.16 -2.11 -9.15
C SER A 194 11.68 -1.83 -7.73
N LEU A 195 11.53 -2.89 -6.93
CA LEU A 195 11.17 -2.80 -5.53
C LEU A 195 12.39 -3.12 -4.67
N ASN A 196 12.90 -2.14 -3.94
CA ASN A 196 14.06 -2.30 -3.07
C ASN A 196 13.60 -2.43 -1.62
N VAL A 197 14.00 -3.51 -0.97
CA VAL A 197 13.77 -3.74 0.45
C VAL A 197 15.08 -3.54 1.20
N ARG A 198 15.03 -2.65 2.18
CA ARG A 198 16.12 -2.42 3.13
C ARG A 198 15.63 -2.75 4.52
N VAL A 199 16.50 -3.40 5.28
CA VAL A 199 16.24 -3.67 6.70
C VAL A 199 17.38 -3.10 7.49
N GLU A 200 17.04 -2.36 8.53
CA GLU A 200 18.01 -1.87 9.49
C GLU A 200 17.71 -2.48 10.87
N ARG A 201 18.74 -3.13 11.42
CA ARG A 201 18.68 -3.75 12.73
C ARG A 201 19.61 -3.02 13.68
N GLN A 202 19.04 -2.43 14.74
CA GLN A 202 19.81 -1.70 15.77
C GLN A 202 20.79 -0.66 15.17
N GLY A 203 20.32 0.16 14.22
CA GLY A 203 21.16 1.17 13.57
C GLY A 203 22.06 0.64 12.45
N THR A 204 22.10 -0.68 12.23
CA THR A 204 22.98 -1.32 11.25
C THR A 204 22.18 -1.79 10.02
N PRO A 205 22.46 -1.27 8.80
CA PRO A 205 21.80 -1.74 7.61
C PRO A 205 22.23 -3.17 7.26
N LEU A 206 21.26 -4.03 7.02
CA LEU A 206 21.45 -5.38 6.49
C LEU A 206 21.55 -5.35 4.95
N PRO A 207 22.04 -6.42 4.30
CA PRO A 207 22.10 -6.49 2.84
C PRO A 207 20.75 -6.22 2.19
N GLN A 208 20.73 -5.24 1.28
CA GLN A 208 19.55 -4.86 0.50
C GLN A 208 19.12 -6.00 -0.42
N ARG A 209 17.79 -6.14 -0.59
CA ARG A 209 17.18 -7.03 -1.59
C ARG A 209 16.43 -6.20 -2.62
N SER A 210 16.56 -6.55 -3.89
CA SER A 210 15.85 -5.88 -4.98
C SER A 210 15.05 -6.90 -5.77
N TYR A 211 13.78 -6.57 -6.02
CA TYR A 211 12.82 -7.40 -6.75
C TYR A 211 12.38 -6.66 -8.00
N ARG A 212 12.25 -7.41 -9.11
CA ARG A 212 11.78 -6.84 -10.37
C ARG A 212 10.35 -7.30 -10.64
N LEU A 213 9.44 -6.35 -10.72
CA LEU A 213 8.07 -6.58 -11.13
C LEU A 213 7.95 -6.32 -12.63
N ASP A 214 7.74 -7.37 -13.39
CA ASP A 214 7.49 -7.26 -14.83
C ASP A 214 6.04 -6.83 -15.11
N GLN A 215 5.86 -5.86 -16.02
CA GLN A 215 4.55 -5.32 -16.38
C GLN A 215 3.58 -6.37 -16.93
N GLN A 216 4.03 -7.31 -17.77
CA GLN A 216 3.13 -8.32 -18.36
C GLN A 216 2.69 -9.33 -17.31
N ASN A 217 3.62 -9.77 -16.46
CA ASN A 217 3.30 -10.63 -15.32
C ASN A 217 2.32 -9.94 -14.35
N TRP A 218 2.51 -8.64 -14.12
CA TRP A 218 1.61 -7.82 -13.32
C TRP A 218 0.18 -7.81 -13.89
N TRP A 219 0.00 -7.51 -15.17
CA TRP A 219 -1.33 -7.52 -15.80
C TRP A 219 -2.00 -8.89 -15.71
N ALA A 220 -1.24 -9.97 -15.88
CA ALA A 220 -1.75 -11.32 -15.78
C ALA A 220 -2.28 -11.63 -14.35
N ILE A 221 -1.52 -11.30 -13.31
CA ILE A 221 -1.96 -11.58 -11.92
C ILE A 221 -3.09 -10.65 -11.48
N ARG A 222 -3.08 -9.37 -11.89
CA ARG A 222 -4.18 -8.44 -11.62
C ARG A 222 -5.48 -8.89 -12.27
N LYS A 223 -5.43 -9.36 -13.52
CA LYS A 223 -6.60 -9.90 -14.21
C LYS A 223 -7.15 -11.12 -13.48
N TYR A 224 -6.28 -11.98 -12.97
CA TYR A 224 -6.70 -13.13 -12.17
C TYR A 224 -7.40 -12.69 -10.88
N SER A 225 -6.82 -11.79 -10.08
CA SER A 225 -7.42 -11.36 -8.82
C SER A 225 -8.73 -10.61 -9.03
N GLN A 226 -8.82 -9.77 -10.06
CA GLN A 226 -10.06 -9.11 -10.43
C GLN A 226 -11.16 -10.13 -10.79
N ALA A 227 -10.86 -11.09 -11.66
CA ALA A 227 -11.82 -12.12 -12.04
C ALA A 227 -12.26 -12.99 -10.86
N PHE A 228 -11.36 -13.28 -9.92
CA PHE A 228 -11.69 -13.98 -8.69
C PHE A 228 -12.69 -13.18 -7.84
N LEU A 229 -12.46 -11.87 -7.64
CA LEU A 229 -13.38 -11.02 -6.89
C LEU A 229 -14.75 -10.89 -7.57
N GLU A 230 -14.78 -10.73 -8.90
CA GLU A 230 -16.01 -10.59 -9.70
C GLU A 230 -16.91 -11.83 -9.69
N GLN A 231 -16.35 -13.01 -9.42
CA GLN A 231 -17.11 -14.27 -9.39
C GLN A 231 -17.90 -14.49 -8.09
N HIS A 232 -17.69 -13.67 -7.07
CA HIS A 232 -18.20 -13.90 -5.72
C HIS A 232 -18.97 -12.68 -5.20
N GLU A 233 -20.28 -12.83 -5.00
CA GLU A 233 -21.20 -11.74 -4.63
C GLU A 233 -20.84 -11.05 -3.30
N GLN A 234 -20.24 -11.76 -2.35
CA GLN A 234 -19.81 -11.20 -1.07
C GLN A 234 -18.71 -10.13 -1.23
N PHE A 235 -17.99 -10.12 -2.36
CA PHE A 235 -16.95 -9.16 -2.68
C PHE A 235 -17.44 -7.98 -3.53
N LEU A 236 -18.72 -7.97 -3.90
CA LEU A 236 -19.33 -6.97 -4.78
C LEU A 236 -20.34 -6.08 -4.05
N GLN A 237 -20.13 -5.87 -2.75
CA GLN A 237 -20.98 -4.98 -1.95
C GLN A 237 -20.69 -3.51 -2.31
N PRO A 238 -21.70 -2.70 -2.71
CA PRO A 238 -21.49 -1.31 -3.10
C PRO A 238 -20.74 -0.49 -2.05
N GLY A 239 -19.70 0.21 -2.49
CA GLY A 239 -18.84 1.01 -1.61
C GLY A 239 -17.70 0.23 -0.93
N MET A 240 -17.61 -1.08 -1.11
CA MET A 240 -16.50 -1.88 -0.58
C MET A 240 -15.19 -1.53 -1.28
N VAL A 241 -14.10 -1.46 -0.52
CA VAL A 241 -12.74 -1.23 -1.00
C VAL A 241 -11.89 -2.46 -0.74
N HIS A 242 -11.29 -3.00 -1.80
CA HIS A 242 -10.39 -4.14 -1.73
C HIS A 242 -8.95 -3.69 -1.83
N TYR A 243 -8.11 -4.18 -0.93
CA TYR A 243 -6.66 -4.12 -0.98
C TYR A 243 -6.14 -5.52 -1.24
N VAL A 244 -5.67 -5.77 -2.46
CA VAL A 244 -5.17 -7.08 -2.88
C VAL A 244 -3.65 -7.02 -3.02
N PHE A 245 -2.95 -7.65 -2.09
CA PHE A 245 -1.49 -7.75 -2.09
C PHE A 245 -1.02 -8.77 -3.12
N HIS A 246 -0.02 -8.37 -3.88
CA HIS A 246 0.67 -9.20 -4.87
C HIS A 246 2.16 -9.10 -4.62
N SER A 247 2.76 -10.18 -4.11
CA SER A 247 4.21 -10.25 -3.90
C SER A 247 4.97 -10.03 -5.21
N ALA A 248 6.09 -9.31 -5.16
CA ALA A 248 7.04 -9.19 -6.28
C ALA A 248 8.03 -10.36 -6.35
N SER A 249 8.01 -11.28 -5.37
CA SER A 249 8.88 -12.45 -5.31
C SER A 249 8.07 -13.75 -5.28
N ARG A 250 8.53 -14.74 -6.05
CA ARG A 250 8.07 -16.13 -5.95
C ARG A 250 8.79 -16.92 -4.85
N ARG A 251 9.91 -16.38 -4.37
CA ARG A 251 10.74 -17.00 -3.34
C ARG A 251 10.53 -16.27 -2.04
N GLU A 252 10.37 -17.04 -0.97
CA GLU A 252 10.44 -16.50 0.37
C GLU A 252 11.81 -15.88 0.62
N SER A 253 11.80 -14.79 1.38
CA SER A 253 13.03 -14.17 1.83
C SER A 253 13.69 -15.07 2.86
N ASP A 254 15.01 -15.23 2.76
CA ASP A 254 15.84 -15.87 3.77
C ASP A 254 16.04 -14.97 5.00
N LEU A 255 15.67 -13.68 4.90
CA LEU A 255 15.69 -12.77 6.04
C LEU A 255 14.55 -13.06 7.00
N GLN A 256 14.95 -13.35 8.24
CA GLN A 256 14.05 -13.32 9.38
C GLN A 256 14.11 -11.93 10.03
N LEU A 257 12.97 -11.26 10.06
CA LEU A 257 12.79 -9.99 10.75
C LEU A 257 12.74 -10.22 12.27
N GLN A 258 13.07 -9.20 13.04
CA GLN A 258 13.15 -9.24 14.51
C GLN A 258 12.52 -7.98 15.10
N HIS A 259 12.11 -8.06 16.36
CA HIS A 259 11.73 -6.89 17.14
C HIS A 259 12.77 -5.75 17.04
N GLY A 260 12.29 -4.56 16.68
CA GLY A 260 13.09 -3.35 16.51
C GLY A 260 13.65 -3.14 15.09
N ASP A 261 13.50 -4.09 14.18
CA ASP A 261 13.90 -3.91 12.78
C ASP A 261 13.07 -2.80 12.13
N TRP A 262 13.74 -1.90 11.42
CA TRP A 262 13.12 -1.03 10.44
C TRP A 262 13.06 -1.75 9.10
N LEU A 263 11.87 -1.81 8.52
CA LEU A 263 11.59 -2.41 7.23
C LEU A 263 11.17 -1.33 6.24
N ASP A 264 12.04 -1.05 5.27
CA ASP A 264 11.81 -0.07 4.23
C ASP A 264 11.52 -0.76 2.90
N LEU A 265 10.56 -0.22 2.14
CA LEU A 265 10.35 -0.52 0.72
C LEU A 265 10.32 0.78 -0.07
N ASP A 266 11.17 0.86 -1.09
CA ASP A 266 11.18 1.95 -2.07
C ASP A 266 11.05 1.47 -3.51
N CYS A 267 10.38 2.27 -4.33
CA CYS A 267 10.32 2.13 -5.78
C CYS A 267 10.74 3.45 -6.44
N PRO A 268 11.98 3.53 -6.96
CA PRO A 268 12.49 4.75 -7.58
C PRO A 268 11.67 5.24 -8.76
N GLU A 269 11.10 4.33 -9.56
CA GLU A 269 10.32 4.67 -10.76
C GLU A 269 9.02 5.43 -10.43
N LEU A 270 8.48 5.24 -9.22
CA LEU A 270 7.26 5.91 -8.75
C LEU A 270 7.53 7.00 -7.72
N GLU A 271 8.80 7.18 -7.32
CA GLU A 271 9.19 8.03 -6.18
C GLU A 271 8.37 7.74 -4.91
N LEU A 272 7.99 6.47 -4.72
CA LEU A 272 7.08 6.02 -3.68
C LEU A 272 7.78 5.01 -2.76
N GLY A 273 7.51 5.10 -1.46
CA GLY A 273 8.00 4.13 -0.50
C GLY A 273 7.22 4.16 0.81
N LEU A 274 7.63 3.27 1.72
CA LEU A 274 7.16 3.19 3.09
C LEU A 274 8.26 2.62 4.00
N SER A 275 8.20 2.97 5.27
CA SER A 275 9.07 2.51 6.34
C SER A 275 8.23 2.18 7.57
N ASN A 276 8.39 0.97 8.09
CA ASN A 276 7.67 0.51 9.28
C ASN A 276 8.61 -0.19 10.24
N GLN A 277 8.40 0.01 11.53
CA GLN A 277 9.14 -0.71 12.57
C GLN A 277 8.42 -2.01 12.93
N VAL A 278 9.15 -3.12 12.98
CA VAL A 278 8.64 -4.43 13.42
C VAL A 278 8.66 -4.49 14.94
N ILE A 279 7.52 -4.83 15.56
CA ILE A 279 7.38 -4.87 17.01
C ILE A 279 6.71 -6.16 17.44
N GLU A 280 7.47 -7.05 18.07
CA GLU A 280 6.90 -8.21 18.77
C GLU A 280 6.17 -7.79 20.05
N GLU A 281 4.91 -8.19 20.19
CA GLU A 281 4.02 -7.80 21.29
C GLU A 281 4.59 -8.16 22.67
N GLU A 282 5.16 -9.35 22.83
CA GLU A 282 5.74 -9.80 24.11
C GLU A 282 6.99 -9.02 24.50
N LEU A 283 7.77 -8.57 23.51
CA LEU A 283 9.04 -7.89 23.74
C LEU A 283 8.84 -6.39 23.95
N LEU A 284 7.73 -5.80 23.52
CA LEU A 284 7.46 -4.37 23.66
C LEU A 284 7.62 -3.86 25.11
N HIS A 285 7.20 -4.66 26.09
CA HIS A 285 7.30 -4.29 27.51
C HIS A 285 8.61 -4.70 28.18
N LEU A 286 9.30 -5.72 27.64
CA LEU A 286 10.55 -6.25 28.21
C LEU A 286 11.79 -5.54 27.65
N TYR A 287 11.74 -5.19 26.37
CA TYR A 287 12.78 -4.50 25.61
C TYR A 287 12.15 -3.29 24.90
N PRO A 288 11.73 -2.25 25.64
CA PRO A 288 11.10 -1.10 25.04
C PRO A 288 12.06 -0.45 24.04
N LEU A 289 11.58 -0.28 22.81
CA LEU A 289 12.31 0.42 21.77
C LEU A 289 12.35 1.91 22.12
N GLU A 290 13.55 2.50 22.06
CA GLU A 290 13.67 3.94 22.17
C GLU A 290 12.81 4.61 21.10
N THR A 291 12.09 5.66 21.49
CA THR A 291 11.37 6.51 20.55
C THR A 291 12.42 7.23 19.71
N GLN A 292 12.86 6.61 18.62
CA GLN A 292 13.68 7.31 17.65
C GLN A 292 12.83 8.45 17.08
N PRO A 293 13.38 9.68 16.93
CA PRO A 293 12.67 10.72 16.21
C PRO A 293 12.26 10.13 14.87
N ALA A 294 10.99 10.31 14.49
CA ALA A 294 10.44 9.80 13.23
C ALA A 294 11.49 9.96 12.15
N ARG A 295 12.04 8.82 11.67
CA ARG A 295 12.99 8.86 10.56
C ARG A 295 12.29 9.64 9.49
N ALA A 296 12.86 10.78 9.10
CA ALA A 296 12.42 11.45 7.91
C ALA A 296 12.44 10.37 6.83
N SER A 297 11.28 10.06 6.25
CA SER A 297 11.15 9.21 5.08
C SER A 297 12.37 9.50 4.22
N SER A 298 13.18 8.49 3.89
CA SER A 298 14.35 8.70 3.04
C SER A 298 13.91 8.99 1.60
N HIS A 299 13.03 9.98 1.40
CA HIS A 299 12.93 10.74 0.17
C HIS A 299 14.21 11.54 0.06
N GLY A 300 15.23 10.90 -0.52
CA GLY A 300 16.35 11.55 -1.20
C GLY A 300 17.01 12.73 -0.47
N SER A 301 17.75 12.47 0.60
CA SER A 301 18.95 13.27 0.87
C SER A 301 20.17 12.59 0.24
N GLN A 302 20.24 12.64 -1.10
CA GLN A 302 21.51 12.85 -1.78
C GLN A 302 21.42 14.19 -2.55
N PRO A 303 22.43 15.07 -2.42
CA PRO A 303 22.47 16.32 -3.15
C PRO A 303 22.84 16.07 -4.63
N ALA A 304 22.22 16.86 -5.52
CA ALA A 304 22.63 17.14 -6.89
C ALA A 304 22.65 15.98 -7.91
N ARG A 305 21.55 15.88 -8.68
CA ARG A 305 21.68 16.00 -10.13
C ARG A 305 20.90 17.24 -10.58
N THR A 306 21.64 18.33 -10.73
CA THR A 306 21.33 19.44 -11.63
C THR A 306 20.76 18.90 -12.95
N ARG A 307 19.49 19.21 -13.22
CA ARG A 307 19.05 19.51 -14.59
C ARG A 307 18.54 20.94 -14.59
N HIS A 308 19.43 21.84 -14.98
CA HIS A 308 19.10 23.18 -15.43
C HIS A 308 18.21 23.12 -16.68
N HIS A 309 17.30 24.11 -16.78
CA HIS A 309 16.50 24.55 -17.94
C HIS A 309 15.51 23.49 -18.49
N TYR A 310 14.19 23.72 -18.55
CA TYR A 310 13.37 24.91 -18.79
C TYR A 310 12.05 24.81 -18.02
#